data_AF-A0A2G9Y5I4-F1
#
_entry.id   AF-A0A2G9Y5I4-F1
#
_cell.length_a   1.000
_cell.length_b   1.000
_cell.length_c   1.000
_cell.angle_alpha   90.00
_cell.angle_beta   90.00
_cell.angle_gamma   90.00
#
_symmetry.space_group_name_H-M   'P 1'
#
loop_
_entity.id
_entity.type
_entity.pdbx_description
1 polymer ?
#
loop_
_entity_poly.entity_id
_entity_poly.type
_entity_poly.pdbx_seq_one_letter_code
_entity_poly.pdbx_strand_id
1 'polypeptide(L)'
;MKKYHITFLLAVFFMFINAFSLEKPEKRMFSLSITDETSFFNYYYNIFNEQENILLTKDFMFHAEHLLLDYSLAYSEEKYLYNMLDSLLDIMIEQTRTSLSQVKSGNLNESYQIALAYLSVSKKCLFEDYSPDISIKERVISELQLIERAEGFTESNIFHKKEDYSQYKPRGHYTRSEMLKRYFKSMMYLMRMRFSIELRNEKDPQTELRAALIVGNSLRNSKTAMNLYKKMNEVISVLLPQEDDLRITEL
;
A
#
# COMPACT_ATOMS: atom_id res chain seq x y z
N MET A 1 -29.99 6.09 -63.97
CA MET A 1 -29.88 7.47 -63.45
C MET A 1 -30.39 7.50 -62.02
N LYS A 2 -29.66 8.20 -61.14
CA LYS A 2 -29.87 8.52 -59.70
C LYS A 2 -29.51 7.47 -58.62
N LYS A 3 -28.48 7.88 -57.84
CA LYS A 3 -27.99 7.47 -56.49
C LYS A 3 -29.09 7.70 -55.42
N TYR A 4 -29.08 7.22 -54.17
CA TYR A 4 -28.12 7.23 -53.03
C TYR A 4 -28.56 6.14 -52.00
N HIS A 5 -27.75 5.27 -51.36
CA HIS A 5 -26.72 5.37 -50.29
C HIS A 5 -27.21 5.51 -48.81
N ILE A 6 -26.71 4.57 -47.97
CA ILE A 6 -26.43 4.58 -46.50
C ILE A 6 -27.66 4.22 -45.61
N THR A 7 -27.65 3.29 -44.64
CA THR A 7 -26.68 2.90 -43.56
C THR A 7 -27.02 1.46 -43.09
N PHE A 8 -26.16 0.44 -43.19
CA PHE A 8 -25.18 -0.04 -42.18
C PHE A 8 -25.52 0.25 -40.70
N LEU A 9 -26.44 -0.50 -40.06
CA LEU A 9 -26.41 -0.70 -38.59
C LEU A 9 -27.31 -1.82 -38.00
N LEU A 10 -27.61 -2.92 -38.70
CA LEU A 10 -28.46 -3.97 -38.08
C LEU A 10 -28.06 -5.42 -38.39
N ALA A 11 -26.80 -5.66 -38.78
CA ALA A 11 -26.29 -7.01 -39.01
C ALA A 11 -25.48 -7.58 -37.83
N VAL A 12 -25.01 -6.74 -36.90
CA VAL A 12 -24.13 -7.21 -35.80
C VAL A 12 -24.93 -7.71 -34.58
N PHE A 13 -26.20 -7.34 -34.44
CA PHE A 13 -27.00 -7.75 -33.27
C PHE A 13 -27.72 -9.09 -33.45
N PHE A 14 -27.84 -9.61 -34.67
CA PHE A 14 -28.63 -10.82 -34.95
C PHE A 14 -27.81 -12.10 -35.10
N MET A 15 -26.48 -12.03 -35.07
CA MET A 15 -25.61 -13.20 -35.30
C MET A 15 -25.29 -13.99 -34.02
N PHE A 16 -25.72 -13.54 -32.84
CA PHE A 16 -25.41 -14.20 -31.56
C PHE A 16 -26.56 -15.03 -30.96
N ILE A 17 -27.74 -15.11 -31.59
CA ILE A 17 -28.91 -15.77 -30.97
C ILE A 17 -29.18 -17.19 -31.51
N ASN A 18 -28.65 -17.59 -32.67
CA ASN A 18 -29.04 -18.86 -33.30
C ASN A 18 -27.93 -19.94 -33.39
N ALA A 19 -26.84 -19.84 -32.63
CA ALA A 19 -25.79 -20.85 -32.60
C ALA A 19 -25.77 -21.75 -31.34
N PHE A 20 -26.83 -21.72 -30.53
CA PHE A 20 -26.99 -22.67 -29.42
C PHE A 20 -28.08 -23.68 -29.76
N SER A 21 -27.69 -24.76 -30.44
CA SER A 21 -28.41 -26.03 -30.32
C SER A 21 -28.10 -26.59 -28.93
N LEU A 22 -28.94 -26.25 -27.94
CA LEU A 22 -28.96 -26.95 -26.66
C LEU A 22 -29.62 -28.32 -26.90
N GLU A 23 -28.82 -29.31 -27.28
CA GLU A 23 -29.20 -30.70 -27.02
C GLU A 23 -29.39 -30.84 -25.51
N LYS A 24 -30.53 -31.42 -25.10
CA LYS A 24 -30.79 -31.76 -23.69
C LYS A 24 -29.65 -32.68 -23.23
N PRO A 25 -28.87 -32.31 -22.19
CA PRO A 25 -27.85 -33.20 -21.67
C PRO A 25 -28.55 -34.40 -21.03
N GLU A 26 -28.52 -35.55 -21.69
CA GLU A 26 -28.89 -36.81 -21.06
C GLU A 26 -27.89 -37.09 -19.94
N LYS A 27 -28.36 -36.91 -18.70
CA LYS A 27 -27.69 -37.31 -17.44
C LYS A 27 -26.31 -36.69 -17.17
N ARG A 28 -26.32 -35.61 -16.37
CA ARG A 28 -25.27 -35.16 -15.43
C ARG A 28 -23.84 -35.72 -15.71
N MET A 29 -23.05 -35.02 -16.52
CA MET A 29 -21.61 -35.26 -16.60
C MET A 29 -20.83 -33.95 -16.41
N PHE A 30 -20.86 -33.41 -15.20
CA PHE A 30 -19.76 -32.58 -14.73
C PHE A 30 -18.97 -33.46 -13.76
N SER A 31 -17.75 -33.83 -14.12
CA SER A 31 -16.80 -34.48 -13.22
C SER A 31 -15.83 -33.44 -12.68
N LEU A 32 -15.63 -33.42 -11.36
CA LEU A 32 -14.58 -32.62 -10.75
C LEU A 32 -13.29 -33.46 -10.77
N SER A 33 -12.27 -32.96 -11.45
CA SER A 33 -10.92 -33.54 -11.44
C SER A 33 -10.00 -32.61 -10.66
N ILE A 34 -9.28 -33.17 -9.69
CA ILE A 34 -8.19 -32.45 -9.02
C ILE A 34 -7.01 -32.42 -9.99
N THR A 35 -6.34 -31.28 -10.07
CA THR A 35 -5.11 -31.10 -10.85
C THR A 35 -3.97 -30.75 -9.92
N ASP A 36 -2.77 -31.24 -10.25
CA ASP A 36 -1.52 -30.86 -9.57
C ASP A 36 -0.89 -29.60 -10.20
N GLU A 37 -1.52 -29.03 -11.23
CA GLU A 37 -1.06 -27.79 -11.87
C GLU A 37 -1.17 -26.61 -10.91
N THR A 38 -0.04 -25.91 -10.74
CA THR A 38 0.06 -24.75 -9.84
C THR A 38 -0.29 -23.43 -10.51
N SER A 39 -0.48 -23.45 -11.84
CA SER A 39 -0.78 -22.28 -12.66
C SER A 39 -2.04 -22.53 -13.48
N PHE A 40 -3.01 -21.62 -13.38
CA PHE A 40 -4.18 -21.60 -14.27
C PHE A 40 -3.78 -21.58 -15.74
N PHE A 41 -2.69 -20.88 -16.09
CA PHE A 41 -2.22 -20.82 -17.46
C PHE A 41 -1.74 -22.19 -17.96
N ASN A 42 -0.92 -22.90 -17.17
CA ASN A 42 -0.44 -24.23 -17.54
C ASN A 42 -1.61 -25.21 -17.68
N TYR A 43 -2.57 -25.15 -16.74
CA TYR A 43 -3.76 -25.99 -16.80
C TYR A 43 -4.55 -25.79 -18.09
N TYR A 44 -4.88 -24.54 -18.45
CA TYR A 44 -5.60 -24.27 -19.69
C TYR A 44 -4.75 -24.55 -20.96
N TYR A 45 -3.44 -24.31 -20.91
CA TYR A 45 -2.53 -24.61 -22.02
C TYR A 45 -2.44 -26.12 -22.31
N ASN A 46 -2.35 -26.93 -21.25
CA ASN A 46 -2.30 -28.38 -21.38
C ASN A 46 -3.62 -28.93 -21.94
N ILE A 47 -4.77 -28.47 -21.42
CA ILE A 47 -6.07 -28.84 -21.98
C ILE A 47 -6.16 -28.40 -23.45
N PHE A 48 -5.63 -27.23 -23.82
CA PHE A 48 -5.67 -26.73 -25.21
C PHE A 48 -4.87 -27.62 -26.15
N ASN A 49 -3.75 -28.15 -25.69
CA ASN A 49 -2.95 -29.09 -26.48
C ASN A 49 -3.57 -30.49 -26.54
N GLU A 50 -4.37 -30.88 -25.54
CA GLU A 50 -4.94 -32.23 -25.42
C GLU A 50 -6.39 -32.36 -25.93
N GLN A 51 -7.16 -31.28 -26.00
CA GLN A 51 -8.60 -31.31 -26.30
C GLN A 51 -9.06 -30.20 -27.26
N GLU A 52 -10.02 -30.50 -28.12
CA GLU A 52 -10.55 -29.57 -29.14
C GLU A 52 -11.56 -28.54 -28.58
N ASN A 53 -12.14 -28.76 -27.39
CA ASN A 53 -13.20 -27.91 -26.84
C ASN A 53 -12.92 -27.46 -25.40
N ILE A 54 -12.60 -26.18 -25.22
CA ILE A 54 -12.36 -25.57 -23.91
C ILE A 54 -13.37 -24.47 -23.65
N LEU A 55 -13.98 -24.50 -22.47
CA LEU A 55 -14.72 -23.36 -21.93
C LEU A 55 -13.79 -22.51 -21.06
N LEU A 56 -13.45 -21.32 -21.54
CA LEU A 56 -12.76 -20.32 -20.73
C LEU A 56 -13.78 -19.50 -19.94
N THR A 57 -13.70 -19.53 -18.61
CA THR A 57 -14.53 -18.68 -17.74
C THR A 57 -13.88 -17.32 -17.50
N LYS A 58 -14.67 -16.37 -16.99
CA LYS A 58 -14.15 -15.04 -16.59
C LYS A 58 -13.10 -15.14 -15.47
N ASP A 59 -13.09 -16.22 -14.69
CA ASP A 59 -12.13 -16.41 -13.59
C ASP A 59 -10.69 -16.42 -14.08
N PHE A 60 -10.44 -16.95 -15.28
CA PHE A 60 -9.11 -16.89 -15.91
C PHE A 60 -8.68 -15.44 -16.17
N MET A 61 -9.60 -14.62 -16.70
CA MET A 61 -9.32 -13.20 -16.96
C MET A 61 -9.07 -12.43 -15.66
N PHE A 62 -9.89 -12.65 -14.63
CA PHE A 62 -9.71 -12.01 -13.32
C PHE A 62 -8.42 -12.46 -12.63
N HIS A 63 -8.05 -13.73 -12.75
CA HIS A 63 -6.78 -14.23 -12.21
C HIS A 63 -5.58 -13.59 -12.90
N ALA A 64 -5.60 -13.51 -14.24
CA ALA A 64 -4.54 -12.87 -15.01
C ALA A 64 -4.43 -11.36 -14.69
N GLU A 65 -5.55 -10.67 -14.55
CA GLU A 65 -5.61 -9.27 -14.13
C GLU A 65 -5.01 -9.07 -12.74
N HIS A 66 -5.39 -9.91 -11.77
CA HIS A 66 -4.83 -9.84 -10.42
C HIS A 66 -3.31 -10.06 -10.42
N LEU A 67 -2.81 -11.05 -11.14
CA LEU A 67 -1.37 -11.29 -11.25
C LEU A 67 -0.66 -10.08 -11.87
N LEU A 68 -1.19 -9.54 -12.97
CA LEU A 68 -0.60 -8.37 -13.61
C LEU A 68 -0.53 -7.17 -12.66
N LEU A 69 -1.60 -6.96 -11.87
CA LEU A 69 -1.63 -5.89 -10.87
C LEU A 69 -0.61 -6.13 -9.76
N ASP A 70 -0.55 -7.34 -9.18
CA ASP A 70 0.39 -7.72 -8.12
C ASP A 70 1.85 -7.53 -8.56
N TYR A 71 2.20 -7.99 -9.77
CA TYR A 71 3.54 -7.81 -10.31
C TYR A 71 3.86 -6.34 -10.61
N SER A 72 2.90 -5.59 -11.16
CA SER A 72 3.08 -4.16 -11.45
C SER A 72 3.28 -3.34 -10.17
N LEU A 73 2.53 -3.67 -9.12
CA LEU A 73 2.66 -3.06 -7.79
C LEU A 73 4.02 -3.42 -7.17
N ALA A 74 4.35 -4.70 -7.06
CA ALA A 74 5.62 -5.15 -6.50
C ALA A 74 6.83 -4.51 -7.21
N TYR A 75 6.78 -4.45 -8.55
CA TYR A 75 7.83 -3.82 -9.34
C TYR A 75 7.91 -2.31 -9.08
N SER A 76 6.77 -1.62 -9.00
CA SER A 76 6.72 -0.18 -8.75
C SER A 76 7.21 0.18 -7.35
N GLU A 77 6.81 -0.61 -6.35
CA GLU A 77 7.25 -0.48 -4.96
C GLU A 77 8.76 -0.66 -4.84
N GLU A 78 9.29 -1.74 -5.41
CA GLU A 78 10.70 -2.08 -5.33
C GLU A 78 11.57 -1.11 -6.14
N LYS A 79 11.21 -0.78 -7.39
CA LYS A 79 12.08 0.01 -8.26
C LYS A 79 11.98 1.52 -8.03
N TYR A 80 10.83 2.03 -7.62
CA TYR A 80 10.59 3.46 -7.57
C TYR A 80 10.18 3.94 -6.18
N LEU A 81 9.10 3.38 -5.60
CA LEU A 81 8.52 3.93 -4.37
C LEU A 81 9.45 3.79 -3.17
N TYR A 82 10.26 2.72 -3.09
CA TYR A 82 11.25 2.55 -2.04
C TYR A 82 12.19 3.76 -1.92
N ASN A 83 12.87 4.11 -3.01
CA ASN A 83 13.85 5.20 -3.02
C ASN A 83 13.18 6.58 -2.85
N MET A 84 11.95 6.73 -3.35
CA MET A 84 11.17 7.95 -3.17
C MET A 84 10.76 8.16 -1.72
N LEU A 85 10.30 7.09 -1.04
CA LEU A 85 9.96 7.13 0.37
C LEU A 85 11.20 7.40 1.22
N ASP A 86 12.32 6.75 0.90
CA ASP A 86 13.59 6.93 1.60
C ASP A 86 14.06 8.40 1.57
N SER A 87 14.01 9.01 0.38
CA SER A 87 14.33 10.43 0.16
C SER A 87 13.33 11.36 0.84
N LEU A 88 12.04 11.02 0.82
CA LEU A 88 10.99 11.79 1.46
C LEU A 88 11.20 11.85 2.98
N LEU A 89 11.47 10.69 3.59
CA LEU A 89 11.73 10.58 5.02
C LEU A 89 12.98 11.36 5.44
N ASP A 90 14.07 11.31 4.67
CA ASP A 90 15.27 12.12 4.96
C ASP A 90 14.94 13.61 5.01
N ILE A 91 14.22 14.12 3.99
CA ILE A 91 13.85 15.52 3.94
C ILE A 91 12.96 15.89 5.13
N MET A 92 11.95 15.07 5.45
CA MET A 92 11.02 15.35 6.55
C MET A 92 11.70 15.28 7.93
N ILE A 93 12.62 14.33 8.13
CA ILE A 93 13.42 14.22 9.37
C ILE A 93 14.30 15.45 9.55
N GLU A 94 15.02 15.89 8.50
CA GLU A 94 15.86 17.09 8.59
C GLU A 94 15.04 18.37 8.83
N GLN A 95 13.87 18.51 8.18
CA GLN A 95 12.96 19.64 8.40
C GLN A 95 12.45 19.67 9.85
N THR A 96 12.08 18.50 10.39
CA THR A 96 11.60 18.36 11.76
C THR A 96 12.71 18.66 12.77
N ARG A 97 13.92 18.13 12.56
CA ARG A 97 15.09 18.37 13.40
C ARG A 97 15.49 19.85 13.41
N THR A 98 15.54 20.48 12.24
CA THR A 98 15.85 21.91 12.11
C THR A 98 14.84 22.76 12.86
N SER A 99 13.54 22.45 12.70
CA SER A 99 12.48 23.16 13.42
C SER A 99 12.57 22.97 14.94
N LEU A 100 12.87 21.75 15.42
CA LEU A 100 13.06 21.47 16.85
C LEU A 100 14.18 22.32 17.46
N SER A 101 15.31 22.48 16.76
CA SER A 101 16.44 23.30 17.27
C SER A 101 16.10 24.79 17.45
N GLN A 102 15.05 25.28 16.78
CA GLN A 102 14.59 26.66 16.89
C GLN A 102 13.57 26.87 18.02
N VAL A 103 13.03 25.78 18.59
CA VAL A 103 12.03 25.84 19.66
C VAL A 103 12.72 26.09 21.00
N LYS A 104 12.36 27.20 21.66
CA LYS A 104 12.73 27.44 23.05
C LYS A 104 11.95 26.47 23.95
N SER A 105 12.59 25.93 24.99
CA SER A 105 12.05 24.93 25.93
C SER A 105 10.56 25.17 26.28
N GLY A 106 9.72 24.15 26.11
CA GLY A 106 8.28 24.22 26.40
C GLY A 106 7.50 22.99 25.91
N ASN A 107 6.16 23.06 25.99
CA ASN A 107 5.21 21.98 25.68
C ASN A 107 5.24 21.46 24.21
N LEU A 108 6.01 22.10 23.33
CA LEU A 108 6.21 21.66 21.95
C LEU A 108 7.32 20.61 21.80
N ASN A 109 8.27 20.56 22.75
CA ASN A 109 9.43 19.67 22.64
C ASN A 109 9.01 18.21 22.52
N GLU A 110 8.05 17.77 23.35
CA GLU A 110 7.51 16.40 23.30
C GLU A 110 6.83 16.10 21.96
N SER A 111 6.02 17.04 21.44
CA SER A 111 5.36 16.88 20.14
C SER A 111 6.37 16.74 18.99
N TYR A 112 7.48 17.49 19.02
CA TYR A 112 8.56 17.33 18.05
C TYR A 112 9.28 15.98 18.20
N GLN A 113 9.51 15.52 19.42
CA GLN A 113 10.13 14.21 19.67
C GLN A 113 9.25 13.07 19.18
N ILE A 114 7.93 13.13 19.38
CA ILE A 114 6.98 12.15 18.83
C ILE A 114 7.00 12.18 17.30
N ALA A 115 6.89 13.37 16.68
CA ALA A 115 6.94 13.51 15.23
C ALA A 115 8.23 12.95 14.62
N LEU A 116 9.37 13.27 15.25
CA LEU A 116 10.68 12.79 14.82
C LEU A 116 10.81 11.28 15.02
N ALA A 117 10.38 10.74 16.17
CA ALA A 117 10.41 9.30 16.44
C ALA A 117 9.55 8.52 15.44
N TYR A 118 8.36 9.01 15.11
CA TYR A 118 7.48 8.43 14.11
C TYR A 118 8.14 8.32 12.72
N LEU A 119 8.78 9.40 12.26
CA LEU A 119 9.52 9.40 10.98
C LEU A 119 10.77 8.50 11.06
N SER A 120 11.51 8.54 12.17
CA SER A 120 12.73 7.77 12.38
C SER A 120 12.49 6.26 12.47
N VAL A 121 11.39 5.79 13.06
CA VAL A 121 11.01 4.36 13.02
C VAL A 121 10.83 3.91 11.58
N SER A 122 10.06 4.66 10.80
CA SER A 122 9.82 4.37 9.37
C SER A 122 11.14 4.34 8.58
N LYS A 123 12.01 5.34 8.77
CA LYS A 123 13.31 5.40 8.11
C LYS A 123 14.22 4.23 8.50
N LYS A 124 14.21 3.82 9.77
CA LYS A 124 14.99 2.66 10.24
C LYS A 124 14.46 1.34 9.68
N CYS A 125 13.14 1.22 9.48
CA CYS A 125 12.54 0.06 8.80
C CYS A 125 13.01 -0.05 7.34
N LEU A 126 13.19 1.07 6.63
CA LEU A 126 13.74 1.07 5.27
C LEU A 126 15.24 0.82 5.27
N PHE A 127 15.98 1.63 6.01
CA PHE A 127 17.43 1.66 5.96
C PHE A 127 18.03 1.26 7.30
N GLU A 128 18.51 0.02 7.37
CA GLU A 128 19.01 -0.60 8.59
C GLU A 128 20.20 0.15 9.20
N ASP A 129 21.01 0.86 8.42
CA ASP A 129 22.15 1.63 8.92
C ASP A 129 21.77 3.04 9.42
N TYR A 130 20.51 3.47 9.25
CA TYR A 130 20.04 4.76 9.76
C TYR A 130 20.20 4.84 11.28
N SER A 131 20.72 5.96 11.79
CA SER A 131 20.88 6.18 13.23
C SER A 131 19.97 7.31 13.70
N PRO A 132 18.97 7.04 14.57
CA PRO A 132 18.09 8.07 15.10
C PRO A 132 18.82 8.99 16.08
N ASP A 133 18.25 10.18 16.30
CA ASP A 133 18.79 11.17 17.23
C ASP A 133 18.81 10.63 18.68
N ILE A 134 19.83 11.03 19.45
CA ILE A 134 20.09 10.52 20.80
C ILE A 134 18.87 10.65 21.71
N SER A 135 18.13 11.76 21.59
CA SER A 135 16.94 12.05 22.42
C SER A 135 15.77 11.08 22.20
N ILE A 136 15.65 10.48 21.02
CA ILE A 136 14.54 9.59 20.65
C ILE A 136 14.99 8.14 20.45
N LYS A 137 16.30 7.86 20.51
CA LYS A 137 16.89 6.57 20.15
C LYS A 137 16.26 5.40 20.90
N GLU A 138 16.04 5.52 22.20
CA GLU A 138 15.43 4.47 23.01
C GLU A 138 13.98 4.19 22.61
N ARG A 139 13.20 5.25 22.34
CA ARG A 139 11.80 5.14 21.87
C ARG A 139 11.74 4.46 20.50
N VAL A 140 12.63 4.82 19.59
CA VAL A 140 12.71 4.21 18.25
C VAL A 140 13.08 2.73 18.33
N ILE A 141 14.13 2.38 19.12
CA ILE A 141 14.57 0.99 19.25
C ILE A 141 13.50 0.11 19.90
N SER A 142 12.84 0.61 20.96
CA SER A 142 11.78 -0.14 21.63
C SER A 142 10.56 -0.37 20.72
N GLU A 143 10.18 0.63 19.92
CA GLU A 143 9.13 0.47 18.92
C GLU A 143 9.51 -0.56 17.84
N LEU A 144 10.75 -0.52 17.34
CA LEU A 144 11.24 -1.46 16.34
C LEU A 144 11.25 -2.90 16.86
N GLN A 145 11.55 -3.11 18.15
CA GLN A 145 11.48 -4.45 18.76
C GLN A 145 10.05 -5.01 18.71
N LEU A 146 9.02 -4.18 18.89
CA LEU A 146 7.63 -4.60 18.77
C LEU A 146 7.27 -4.97 17.33
N ILE A 147 7.72 -4.15 16.37
CA ILE A 147 7.54 -4.40 14.92
C ILE A 147 8.20 -5.73 14.51
N GLU A 148 9.42 -5.99 14.98
CA GLU A 148 10.15 -7.22 14.62
C GLU A 148 9.58 -8.48 15.27
N ARG A 149 9.08 -8.39 16.52
CA ARG A 149 8.42 -9.53 17.19
C ARG A 149 7.09 -9.87 16.52
N ALA A 150 6.32 -8.87 16.10
CA ALA A 150 5.02 -9.04 15.45
C ALA A 150 4.02 -9.89 16.26
N GLU A 151 4.01 -9.75 17.59
CA GLU A 151 3.26 -10.59 18.56
C GLU A 151 1.87 -10.03 18.91
N GLY A 152 1.08 -9.65 17.90
CA GLY A 152 -0.30 -9.21 18.12
C GLY A 152 -0.43 -7.89 18.87
N PHE A 153 -1.46 -7.77 19.71
CA PHE A 153 -1.77 -6.50 20.38
C PHE A 153 -0.80 -6.16 21.52
N THR A 154 -0.10 -5.03 21.42
CA THR A 154 0.77 -4.47 22.47
C THR A 154 0.64 -2.95 22.51
N GLU A 155 1.04 -2.31 23.60
CA GLU A 155 1.08 -0.85 23.71
C GLU A 155 2.34 -0.27 23.04
N SER A 156 2.17 0.75 22.20
CA SER A 156 3.26 1.48 21.54
C SER A 156 4.07 2.29 22.54
N ASN A 157 5.40 2.27 22.40
CA ASN A 157 6.31 3.01 23.27
C ASN A 157 6.37 4.50 22.91
N ILE A 158 5.92 4.87 21.70
CA ILE A 158 5.87 6.26 21.23
C ILE A 158 4.50 6.88 21.48
N PHE A 159 3.42 6.14 21.17
CA PHE A 159 2.05 6.67 21.21
C PHE A 159 1.27 6.26 22.47
N HIS A 160 1.77 5.30 23.25
CA HIS A 160 1.10 4.77 24.45
C HIS A 160 -0.33 4.30 24.16
N LYS A 161 -0.49 3.65 23.00
CA LYS A 161 -1.76 3.12 22.50
C LYS A 161 -1.61 1.69 22.06
N LYS A 162 -2.70 0.95 22.18
CA LYS A 162 -2.77 -0.44 21.77
C LYS A 162 -2.74 -0.54 20.24
N GLU A 163 -1.74 -1.22 19.70
CA GLU A 163 -1.56 -1.51 18.28
C GLU A 163 -1.40 -3.02 18.05
N ASP A 164 -1.86 -3.52 16.89
CA ASP A 164 -1.68 -4.91 16.48
C ASP A 164 -0.39 -5.09 15.68
N TYR A 165 0.69 -5.47 16.38
CA TYR A 165 1.99 -5.69 15.76
C TYR A 165 2.03 -6.92 14.84
N SER A 166 1.04 -7.83 14.88
CA SER A 166 0.98 -8.96 13.94
C SER A 166 0.78 -8.53 12.48
N GLN A 167 0.31 -7.29 12.27
CA GLN A 167 0.13 -6.70 10.95
C GLN A 167 1.47 -6.34 10.27
N TYR A 168 2.57 -6.28 11.02
CA TYR A 168 3.88 -5.91 10.48
C TYR A 168 4.67 -7.09 9.90
N LYS A 169 4.11 -8.31 9.95
CA LYS A 169 4.68 -9.49 9.31
C LYS A 169 4.47 -9.43 7.79
N PRO A 170 5.53 -9.36 6.96
CA PRO A 170 5.40 -9.35 5.50
C PRO A 170 4.67 -10.59 4.96
N ARG A 171 3.81 -10.39 3.97
CA ARG A 171 2.98 -11.43 3.32
C ARG A 171 2.89 -11.18 1.81
N GLY A 172 2.49 -12.19 1.04
CA GLY A 172 2.29 -12.04 -0.41
C GLY A 172 3.59 -11.69 -1.14
N HIS A 173 3.55 -10.75 -2.08
CA HIS A 173 4.73 -10.34 -2.83
C HIS A 173 5.81 -9.67 -1.97
N TYR A 174 5.46 -9.14 -0.79
CA TYR A 174 6.44 -8.50 0.09
C TYR A 174 7.50 -9.45 0.64
N THR A 175 7.31 -10.77 0.53
CA THR A 175 8.33 -11.75 0.93
C THR A 175 9.35 -12.06 -0.17
N ARG A 176 9.18 -11.52 -1.39
CA ARG A 176 10.03 -11.82 -2.56
C ARG A 176 11.43 -11.23 -2.48
N SER A 177 11.62 -10.11 -1.78
CA SER A 177 12.94 -9.49 -1.58
C SER A 177 13.04 -8.79 -0.23
N GLU A 178 14.27 -8.58 0.25
CA GLU A 178 14.48 -7.87 1.52
C GLU A 178 14.07 -6.40 1.42
N MET A 179 14.23 -5.79 0.24
CA MET A 179 13.82 -4.41 -0.01
C MET A 179 12.30 -4.25 0.09
N LEU A 180 11.53 -5.22 -0.43
CA LEU A 180 10.08 -5.24 -0.28
C LEU A 180 9.63 -5.48 1.17
N LYS A 181 10.31 -6.34 1.94
CA LYS A 181 10.00 -6.53 3.38
C LYS A 181 10.21 -5.24 4.17
N ARG A 182 11.31 -4.53 3.91
CA ARG A 182 11.65 -3.25 4.53
C ARG A 182 10.65 -2.16 4.16
N TYR A 183 10.30 -2.07 2.87
CA TYR A 183 9.25 -1.18 2.37
C TYR A 183 7.93 -1.41 3.07
N PHE A 184 7.50 -2.68 3.13
CA PHE A 184 6.26 -3.09 3.78
C PHE A 184 6.23 -2.63 5.23
N LYS A 185 7.24 -2.94 6.03
CA LYS A 185 7.29 -2.56 7.46
C LYS A 185 7.21 -1.03 7.64
N SER A 186 7.93 -0.27 6.82
CA SER A 186 7.90 1.19 6.86
C SER A 186 6.52 1.74 6.51
N MET A 187 5.95 1.31 5.39
CA MET A 187 4.63 1.78 4.95
C MET A 187 3.52 1.34 5.91
N MET A 188 3.58 0.12 6.43
CA MET A 188 2.64 -0.36 7.44
C MET A 188 2.66 0.51 8.70
N TYR A 189 3.85 0.87 9.20
CA TYR A 189 3.96 1.78 10.34
C TYR A 189 3.36 3.16 10.04
N LEU A 190 3.70 3.75 8.88
CA LEU A 190 3.20 5.05 8.45
C LEU A 190 1.67 5.09 8.27
N MET A 191 1.07 4.00 7.79
CA MET A 191 -0.38 3.94 7.53
C MET A 191 -1.19 3.60 8.79
N ARG A 192 -0.62 2.81 9.71
CA ARG A 192 -1.36 2.28 10.86
C ARG A 192 -1.25 3.15 12.10
N MET A 193 -0.08 3.73 12.35
CA MET A 193 0.10 4.59 13.51
C MET A 193 -0.61 5.92 13.29
N ARG A 194 -1.55 6.25 14.18
CA ARG A 194 -2.42 7.43 14.05
C ARG A 194 -2.17 8.39 15.19
N PHE A 195 -2.03 9.66 14.83
CA PHE A 195 -2.10 10.76 15.77
C PHE A 195 -3.56 10.98 16.17
N SER A 196 -3.89 10.82 17.44
CA SER A 196 -5.27 11.03 17.90
C SER A 196 -5.47 12.41 18.49
N ILE A 197 -6.70 12.90 18.33
CA ILE A 197 -7.20 14.11 19.00
C ILE A 197 -7.98 13.63 20.23
N GLU A 198 -7.27 13.13 21.24
CA GLU A 198 -7.92 12.70 22.48
C GLU A 198 -8.10 13.88 23.42
N LEU A 199 -9.30 14.48 23.39
CA LEU A 199 -9.71 15.55 24.32
C LEU A 199 -9.85 15.07 25.78
N ARG A 200 -9.64 13.77 26.06
CA ARG A 200 -9.90 13.13 27.37
C ARG A 200 -8.65 12.90 28.22
N ASN A 201 -7.44 13.14 27.69
CA ASN A 201 -6.20 12.94 28.44
C ASN A 201 -5.92 14.16 29.33
N GLU A 202 -5.86 13.99 30.65
CA GLU A 202 -5.86 15.11 31.62
C GLU A 202 -4.55 15.92 31.65
N LYS A 203 -3.43 15.38 31.13
CA LYS A 203 -2.11 16.03 31.23
C LYS A 203 -1.75 16.93 30.05
N ASP A 204 -2.04 16.52 28.81
CA ASP A 204 -1.83 17.33 27.59
C ASP A 204 -2.54 16.68 26.38
N PRO A 205 -3.84 16.96 26.17
CA PRO A 205 -4.65 16.30 25.14
C PRO A 205 -4.24 16.67 23.69
N GLN A 206 -3.29 17.59 23.52
CA GLN A 206 -2.93 18.17 22.23
C GLN A 206 -1.53 17.75 21.75
N THR A 207 -0.76 16.98 22.51
CA THR A 207 0.62 16.64 22.16
C THR A 207 0.70 15.96 20.79
N GLU A 208 -0.15 14.96 20.54
CA GLU A 208 -0.20 14.23 19.27
C GLU A 208 -0.77 15.07 18.13
N LEU A 209 -1.79 15.90 18.38
CA LEU A 209 -2.29 16.84 17.38
C LEU A 209 -1.18 17.78 16.91
N ARG A 210 -0.38 18.32 17.85
CA ARG A 210 0.77 19.15 17.51
C ARG A 210 1.84 18.36 16.76
N ALA A 211 2.08 17.10 17.14
CA ALA A 211 3.00 16.22 16.39
C ALA A 211 2.53 15.98 14.95
N ALA A 212 1.23 15.74 14.74
CA ALA A 212 0.64 15.60 13.41
C ALA A 212 0.83 16.88 12.56
N LEU A 213 0.57 18.05 13.16
CA LEU A 213 0.78 19.34 12.50
C LEU A 213 2.26 19.58 12.17
N ILE A 214 3.18 19.15 13.04
CA ILE A 214 4.63 19.23 12.78
C ILE A 214 5.00 18.36 11.57
N VAL A 215 4.50 17.12 11.50
CA VAL A 215 4.72 16.23 10.34
C VAL A 215 4.16 16.86 9.07
N GLY A 216 2.91 17.35 9.09
CA GLY A 216 2.29 18.01 7.94
C GLY A 216 3.03 19.28 7.51
N ASN A 217 3.49 20.09 8.47
CA ASN A 217 4.28 21.29 8.20
C ASN A 217 5.66 20.96 7.62
N SER A 218 6.32 19.89 8.09
CA SER A 218 7.60 19.43 7.56
C SER A 218 7.50 19.04 6.07
N LEU A 219 6.38 18.42 5.68
CA LEU A 219 6.07 18.10 4.30
C LEU A 219 5.77 19.37 3.48
N ARG A 220 4.93 20.27 4.01
CA ARG A 220 4.49 21.50 3.31
C ARG A 220 5.62 22.50 3.07
N ASN A 221 6.56 22.62 4.00
CA ASN A 221 7.66 23.58 3.93
C ASN A 221 8.77 23.18 2.95
N SER A 222 8.76 21.93 2.46
CA SER A 222 9.70 21.48 1.45
C SER A 222 8.97 21.20 0.13
N LYS A 223 9.20 22.05 -0.87
CA LYS A 223 8.68 21.84 -2.23
C LYS A 223 9.12 20.48 -2.80
N THR A 224 10.34 20.05 -2.49
CA THR A 224 10.87 18.74 -2.90
C THR A 224 10.11 17.60 -2.23
N ALA A 225 9.90 17.65 -0.91
CA ALA A 225 9.12 16.64 -0.19
C ALA A 225 7.68 16.57 -0.71
N MET A 226 7.03 17.72 -0.89
CA MET A 226 5.67 17.79 -1.44
C MET A 226 5.58 17.18 -2.84
N ASN A 227 6.56 17.44 -3.71
CA ASN A 227 6.60 16.85 -5.04
C ASN A 227 6.80 15.33 -5.01
N LEU A 228 7.69 14.82 -4.13
CA LEU A 228 7.88 13.39 -3.94
C LEU A 228 6.59 12.72 -3.45
N TYR A 229 5.96 13.27 -2.42
CA TYR A 229 4.69 12.79 -1.88
C TYR A 229 3.59 12.72 -2.95
N LYS A 230 3.42 13.80 -3.74
CA LYS A 230 2.46 13.83 -4.85
C LYS A 230 2.73 12.73 -5.88
N LYS A 231 3.99 12.56 -6.28
CA LYS A 231 4.38 11.55 -7.27
C LYS A 231 4.17 10.13 -6.75
N MET A 232 4.43 9.87 -5.47
CA MET A 232 4.12 8.57 -4.84
C MET A 232 2.62 8.30 -4.86
N ASN A 233 1.81 9.26 -4.45
CA ASN A 233 0.35 9.14 -4.45
C ASN A 233 -0.21 8.92 -5.85
N GLU A 234 0.35 9.57 -6.88
CA GLU A 234 -0.06 9.37 -8.27
C GLU A 234 0.16 7.92 -8.70
N VAL A 235 1.36 7.38 -8.48
CA VAL A 235 1.70 5.98 -8.79
C VAL A 235 0.78 5.00 -8.06
N ILE A 236 0.55 5.23 -6.76
CA ILE A 236 -0.32 4.38 -5.94
C ILE A 236 -1.77 4.45 -6.45
N SER A 237 -2.27 5.64 -6.78
CA SER A 237 -3.67 5.83 -7.22
C SER A 237 -4.00 5.24 -8.59
N VAL A 238 -2.98 4.98 -9.42
CA VAL A 238 -3.16 4.29 -10.71
C VAL A 238 -3.33 2.79 -10.49
N LEU A 239 -2.66 2.23 -9.48
CA LEU A 239 -2.62 0.79 -9.21
C LEU A 239 -3.67 0.36 -8.18
N LEU A 240 -3.98 1.21 -7.22
CA LEU A 240 -4.88 0.91 -6.12
C LEU A 240 -6.08 1.88 -6.12
N PRO A 241 -7.25 1.42 -5.65
CA PRO A 241 -8.39 2.30 -5.41
C PRO A 241 -7.97 3.49 -4.52
N GLN A 242 -8.58 4.65 -4.76
CA GLN A 242 -8.34 5.81 -3.91
C GLN A 242 -8.90 5.56 -2.50
N GLU A 243 -8.15 5.98 -1.49
CA GLU A 243 -8.64 6.04 -0.11
C GLU A 243 -9.81 7.05 0.00
N ASP A 244 -10.79 6.73 0.86
CA ASP A 244 -11.92 7.62 1.16
C ASP A 244 -11.52 8.80 2.08
N ASP A 245 -10.33 8.76 2.67
CA ASP A 245 -9.82 9.76 3.61
C ASP A 245 -9.21 10.98 2.90
N LEU A 246 -9.35 12.17 3.52
CA LEU A 246 -8.78 13.44 3.02
C LEU A 246 -7.25 13.39 3.01
N ARG A 247 -6.66 13.75 1.87
CA ARG A 247 -5.19 13.81 1.71
C ARG A 247 -4.66 15.18 2.11
N ILE A 248 -3.38 15.24 2.51
CA ILE A 248 -2.69 16.53 2.75
C ILE A 248 -2.70 17.42 1.49
N THR A 249 -2.77 16.83 0.30
CA THR A 249 -2.86 17.56 -0.97
C THR A 249 -4.23 18.21 -1.21
N GLU A 250 -5.24 17.83 -0.45
CA GLU A 250 -6.63 18.31 -0.55
C GLU A 250 -6.97 19.33 0.55
N LEU A 251 -6.02 19.60 1.45
CA LEU A 251 -6.07 20.62 2.51
C LEU A 251 -5.36 21.91 2.09
#